data_AF-U7QP14-F1
#
_entry.id   AF-U7QP14-F1
#
_cell.length_a   1.000
_cell.length_b   1.000
_cell.length_c   1.000
_cell.angle_alpha   90.00
_cell.angle_beta   90.00
_cell.angle_gamma   90.00
#
_symmetry.space_group_name_H-M   'P 1'
#
loop_
_entity.id
_entity.type
_entity.pdbx_description
1 polymer ?
#
loop_
_entity_poly.entity_id
_entity_poly.type
_entity_poly.pdbx_seq_one_letter_code
_entity_poly.pdbx_strand_id
1 'polypeptide(L)'
;MGQVAVSAGTPFEEIPAGWRCPVCGAPRSQFSNIGSKEGPSGFKENLNYGLGVNTLTSQQKNLLIFGGLALGFLFFMSLYALK
;
A
#
# COMPACT_ATOMS: atom_id res chain seq x y z
N MET A 1 4.51 9.04 35.78
CA MET A 1 3.68 8.87 34.57
C MET A 1 3.92 7.45 34.08
N GLY A 2 3.07 6.50 34.47
CA GLY A 2 3.29 5.08 34.19
C GLY A 2 3.08 4.78 32.71
N GLN A 3 4.11 4.30 32.01
CA GLN A 3 3.95 3.77 30.67
C GLN A 3 3.03 2.54 30.75
N VAL A 4 1.92 2.56 30.01
CA VAL A 4 1.08 1.38 29.83
C VAL A 4 1.82 0.47 28.85
N ALA A 5 2.26 -0.70 29.31
CA ALA A 5 2.85 -1.70 28.45
C ALA A 5 1.78 -2.23 27.49
N VAL A 6 1.97 -2.01 26.18
CA VAL A 6 1.11 -2.55 25.12
C VAL A 6 1.86 -3.72 24.49
N SER A 7 1.29 -4.93 24.55
CA SER A 7 1.91 -6.11 23.94
C SER A 7 1.91 -6.00 22.42
N ALA A 8 2.94 -6.58 21.78
CA ALA A 8 3.00 -6.65 20.33
C ALA A 8 1.76 -7.36 19.77
N GLY A 9 1.21 -6.82 18.68
CA GLY A 9 -0.01 -7.34 18.05
C GLY A 9 -1.33 -6.79 18.60
N THR A 10 -1.31 -6.00 19.67
CA THR A 10 -2.52 -5.30 20.15
C THR A 10 -3.01 -4.30 19.09
N PRO A 11 -4.25 -4.42 18.59
CA PRO A 11 -4.85 -3.41 17.71
C PRO A 11 -4.87 -2.03 18.37
N PHE A 12 -4.72 -0.96 17.59
CA PHE A 12 -4.72 0.40 18.14
C PHE A 12 -6.05 0.70 18.86
N GLU A 13 -7.14 0.10 18.38
CA GLU A 13 -8.49 0.17 18.89
C GLU A 13 -8.64 -0.35 20.33
N GLU A 14 -7.76 -1.26 20.75
CA GLU A 14 -7.82 -1.95 22.05
C GLU A 14 -6.89 -1.33 23.11
N ILE A 15 -6.04 -0.37 22.73
CA ILE A 15 -5.11 0.29 23.65
C ILE A 15 -5.86 1.06 24.76
N PRO A 16 -5.52 0.96 26.05
CA PRO A 16 -6.27 1.68 27.09
C PRO A 16 -6.38 3.20 26.84
N ALA A 17 -7.52 3.81 27.18
CA ALA A 17 -7.75 5.25 26.98
C ALA A 17 -6.74 6.15 27.73
N GLY A 18 -6.15 5.63 28.82
CA GLY A 18 -5.08 6.29 29.58
C GLY A 18 -3.70 6.26 28.91
N TRP A 19 -3.54 5.53 27.80
CA TRP A 19 -2.30 5.50 27.05
C TRP A 19 -1.89 6.88 26.56
N ARG A 20 -0.57 7.08 26.49
CA ARG A 20 0.09 8.28 26.01
C ARG A 20 1.19 7.86 25.06
N CYS A 21 1.37 8.62 23.99
CA CYS A 21 2.46 8.39 23.05
C CYS A 21 3.80 8.43 23.80
N PRO A 22 4.62 7.36 23.77
CA PRO A 22 5.89 7.33 24.49
C PRO A 22 6.93 8.30 23.93
N VAL A 23 6.70 8.85 22.72
CA VAL A 23 7.58 9.81 22.06
C VAL A 23 7.23 11.26 22.45
N CYS A 24 5.94 11.63 22.40
CA CYS A 24 5.52 13.03 22.53
C CYS A 24 4.46 13.31 23.61
N GLY A 25 3.96 12.28 24.30
CA GLY A 25 2.93 12.44 25.34
C GLY A 25 1.52 12.77 24.83
N ALA A 26 1.27 12.78 23.53
CA ALA A 26 -0.07 12.96 22.97
C ALA A 26 -1.06 11.88 23.46
N PRO A 27 -2.33 12.21 23.71
CA PRO A 27 -3.36 11.23 24.04
C PRO A 27 -3.73 10.35 22.84
N ARG A 28 -4.26 9.15 23.11
CA ARG A 28 -4.70 8.20 22.07
C ARG A 28 -5.66 8.83 21.04
N SER A 29 -6.50 9.76 21.47
CA SER A 29 -7.49 10.44 20.62
C SER A 29 -6.92 11.34 19.52
N GLN A 30 -5.62 11.68 19.57
CA GLN A 30 -4.96 12.47 18.52
C GLN A 30 -4.41 11.64 17.36
N PHE A 31 -4.56 10.32 17.41
CA PHE A 31 -4.03 9.41 16.40
C PHE A 31 -5.16 8.90 15.50
N SER A 32 -4.83 8.66 14.24
CA SER A 32 -5.72 8.07 13.24
C SER A 32 -5.01 6.92 12.52
N ASN A 33 -5.79 5.96 12.04
CA ASN A 33 -5.30 4.87 11.21
C ASN A 33 -4.91 5.43 9.83
N ILE A 34 -3.65 5.28 9.44
CA ILE A 34 -3.12 5.77 8.14
C ILE A 34 -3.30 4.76 6.99
N GLY A 35 -4.00 3.65 7.21
CA GLY A 35 -4.24 2.59 6.24
C GLY A 35 -3.16 1.50 6.22
N SER A 36 -3.32 0.54 5.32
CA SER A 36 -2.31 -0.49 5.09
C SER A 36 -1.05 0.14 4.51
N LYS A 37 0.12 -0.42 4.85
CA LYS A 37 1.41 -0.06 4.23
C LYS A 37 1.43 -0.27 2.70
N GLU A 38 0.41 -0.93 2.17
CA GLU A 38 0.25 -1.34 0.77
C GLU A 38 -0.39 -0.25 -0.09
N GLY A 39 -0.89 0.83 0.51
CA GLY A 39 -1.25 2.04 -0.23
C GLY A 39 0.00 2.61 -0.93
N PRO A 40 -0.12 3.16 -2.16
CA PRO A 40 1.03 3.73 -2.85
C PRO A 40 1.69 4.80 -1.99
N SER A 41 3.01 4.68 -1.82
CA SER A 41 3.80 5.60 -1.02
C SER A 41 3.65 7.03 -1.53
N GLY A 42 3.20 7.95 -0.69
CA GLY A 42 3.15 9.38 -0.98
C GLY A 42 1.79 10.02 -0.79
N PHE A 43 1.61 11.15 -1.47
CA PHE A 43 0.40 11.97 -1.44
C PHE A 43 -0.75 11.29 -2.18
N LYS A 44 -1.99 11.43 -1.69
CA LYS A 44 -3.18 10.85 -2.36
C LYS A 44 -3.36 11.39 -3.77
N GLU A 45 -2.89 12.60 -4.01
CA GLU A 45 -2.90 13.30 -5.29
C GLU A 45 -2.07 12.56 -6.36
N ASN A 46 -0.99 11.85 -5.96
CA ASN A 46 -0.13 11.09 -6.89
C ASN A 46 -0.82 9.88 -7.51
N LEU A 47 -1.93 9.41 -6.93
CA LEU A 47 -2.74 8.33 -7.49
C LEU A 47 -3.26 8.67 -8.89
N ASN A 48 -3.46 9.95 -9.19
CA ASN A 48 -4.03 10.41 -10.46
C ASN A 48 -2.98 10.77 -11.53
N TYR A 49 -1.69 10.64 -11.23
CA TYR A 49 -0.64 10.97 -12.20
C TYR A 49 -0.50 9.87 -13.27
N GLY A 50 -0.18 10.26 -14.50
CA GLY A 50 0.10 9.35 -15.61
C GLY A 50 -1.16 8.72 -16.24
N LEU A 51 -1.05 7.46 -16.66
CA LEU A 51 -2.08 6.77 -17.45
C LEU A 51 -3.07 5.96 -16.60
N GLY A 52 -3.35 6.38 -15.37
CA GLY A 52 -4.31 5.70 -14.49
C GLY A 52 -3.83 4.36 -13.91
N VAL A 53 -2.61 3.91 -14.19
CA VAL A 53 -2.06 2.66 -13.62
C VAL A 53 -1.74 2.79 -12.12
N ASN A 54 -1.61 4.01 -11.59
CA ASN A 54 -1.25 4.24 -10.19
C ASN A 54 -2.35 3.84 -9.19
N THR A 55 -3.60 3.76 -9.62
CA THR A 55 -4.76 3.31 -8.81
C THR A 55 -4.92 1.79 -8.78
N LEU A 56 -4.19 1.05 -9.61
CA LEU A 56 -4.25 -0.42 -9.66
C LEU A 56 -3.60 -1.04 -8.42
N THR A 57 -4.18 -2.15 -7.97
CA THR A 57 -3.54 -3.01 -6.96
C THR A 57 -2.22 -3.58 -7.47
N SER A 58 -1.32 -3.99 -6.56
CA SER A 58 -0.05 -4.62 -6.93
C SER A 58 -0.23 -5.84 -7.84
N GLN A 59 -1.26 -6.64 -7.59
CA GLN A 59 -1.57 -7.82 -8.41
C GLN A 59 -2.04 -7.44 -9.82
N GLN A 60 -2.90 -6.43 -9.95
CA GLN A 60 -3.36 -5.95 -11.25
C GLN A 60 -2.22 -5.34 -12.08
N LYS A 61 -1.32 -4.57 -11.45
CA LYS A 61 -0.12 -4.02 -12.10
C LYS A 61 0.78 -5.13 -12.64
N ASN A 62 1.06 -6.15 -11.82
CA ASN A 62 1.88 -7.28 -12.23
C ASN A 62 1.26 -8.04 -13.41
N LEU A 63 -0.05 -8.30 -13.36
CA LEU A 63 -0.76 -8.97 -14.45
C LEU A 63 -0.70 -8.16 -15.75
N LEU A 64 -0.91 -6.84 -15.68
CA LEU A 64 -0.82 -5.95 -16.84
C LEU A 64 0.58 -5.95 -17.47
N ILE A 65 1.62 -5.84 -16.64
CA ILE A 65 3.02 -5.81 -17.10
C ILE A 65 3.39 -7.15 -17.74
N PHE A 66 3.28 -8.25 -17.00
CA PHE A 66 3.74 -9.55 -17.49
C PHE A 66 2.84 -10.10 -18.61
N GLY A 67 1.53 -9.84 -18.55
CA GLY A 67 0.60 -10.19 -19.63
C GLY A 67 0.91 -9.43 -20.92
N GLY A 68 1.16 -8.11 -20.83
CA GLY A 68 1.54 -7.29 -21.97
C GLY A 68 2.88 -7.72 -22.59
N LEU A 69 3.89 -7.99 -21.76
CA LEU A 69 5.19 -8.49 -22.21
C LEU A 69 5.06 -9.86 -22.90
N ALA A 70 4.28 -10.79 -22.33
CA ALA A 70 4.06 -12.11 -22.92
C ALA A 70 3.30 -12.03 -24.26
N LEU A 71 2.26 -11.20 -24.34
CA LEU A 71 1.53 -10.97 -25.59
C LEU A 71 2.42 -10.34 -26.66
N GLY A 72 3.22 -9.33 -26.29
CA GLY A 72 4.19 -8.71 -27.20
C GLY A 72 5.21 -9.71 -27.71
N PHE A 73 5.77 -10.54 -26.83
CA PHE A 73 6.68 -11.62 -27.20
C PHE A 73 6.04 -12.60 -28.19
N LEU A 74 4.84 -13.10 -27.90
CA LEU A 74 4.13 -14.03 -28.79
C LEU A 74 3.77 -13.39 -30.13
N PHE A 75 3.40 -12.11 -30.14
CA PHE A 75 3.15 -11.35 -31.36
C PHE A 75 4.41 -11.26 -32.24
N PHE A 76 5.57 -10.90 -31.67
CA PHE A 76 6.81 -10.87 -32.45
C PHE A 76 7.23 -12.27 -32.93
N MET A 77 7.00 -13.31 -32.12
CA MET A 77 7.27 -14.70 -32.51
C MET A 77 6.37 -15.16 -33.67
N SER A 78 5.12 -14.70 -33.73
CA SER A 78 4.22 -15.05 -34.83
C SER A 78 4.66 -14.47 -36.18
N LEU A 79 5.44 -13.38 -36.19
CA LEU A 79 5.98 -12.81 -37.42
C LEU A 79 6.99 -13.74 -38.12
N TYR A 80 7.66 -14.63 -37.39
CA TYR A 80 8.51 -15.67 -37.99
C TYR A 80 7.71 -16.75 -38.74
N ALA A 81 6.39 -16.81 -38.53
CA ALA A 81 5.50 -17.73 -39.22
C ALA A 81 4.87 -17.11 -40.49
N LEU A 82 5.10 -15.82 -40.76
CA LEU A 82 4.69 -15.17 -42.00
C LEU A 82 5.65 -15.59 -43.12
N LYS A 83 5.12 -16.16 -44.20
CA LYS A 83 5.86 -16.61 -45.38
C LYS A 83 5.42 -15.85 -46.62
#